data_AF-A0A538F0G4-F1
#
_entry.id   AF-A0A538F0G4-F1
#
_cell.length_a   1.000
_cell.length_b   1.000
_cell.length_c   1.000
_cell.angle_alpha   90.00
_cell.angle_beta   90.00
_cell.angle_gamma   90.00
#
_symmetry.space_group_name_H-M   'P 1'
#
loop_
_entity.id
_entity.type
_entity.pdbx_description
1 polymer ?
#
loop_
_entity_poly.entity_id
_entity_poly.type
_entity_poly.pdbx_seq_one_letter_code
_entity_poly.pdbx_strand_id
1 'polypeptide(L)' 'MPRLVRYILRGRGEVGDLLSGHDLDRIEVTCDRPLPLQADGEDLGDVTKALFEAERSAVRVLI' A
#
# COMPACT_ATOMS: atom_id res chain seq x y z
N MET A 1 10.59 4.02 -17.39
CA MET A 1 11.37 4.81 -16.41
C MET A 1 10.88 6.25 -16.10
N PRO A 2 9.67 6.75 -16.47
CA PRO A 2 9.25 8.10 -16.03
C PRO A 2 8.54 8.15 -14.66
N ARG A 3 7.98 7.04 -14.17
CA ARG A 3 7.20 7.01 -12.92
C ARG A 3 8.06 7.13 -11.65
N LEU A 4 9.24 6.50 -11.64
CA LEU A 4 10.17 6.53 -10.50
C LEU A 4 10.75 7.94 -10.28
N VAL A 5 11.09 8.64 -11.37
CA VAL A 5 11.54 10.04 -11.33
C VAL A 5 10.44 10.95 -10.79
N ARG A 6 9.18 10.73 -11.17
CA ARG A 6 8.04 11.50 -10.68
C ARG A 6 7.77 11.28 -9.19
N TYR A 7 8.05 10.08 -8.68
CA TYR A 7 7.90 9.73 -7.25
C TYR A 7 8.96 10.43 -6.38
N ILE A 8 10.23 10.42 -6.83
CA ILE A 8 11.33 11.09 -6.14
C ILE A 8 11.17 12.62 -6.17
N LEU A 9 10.74 13.19 -7.32
CA LEU A 9 10.57 14.64 -7.45
C LEU A 9 9.37 15.21 -6.69
N ARG A 10 8.34 14.40 -6.37
CA ARG A 10 7.14 14.85 -5.65
C ARG A 10 7.26 14.77 -4.13
N GLY A 11 8.48 14.64 -3.59
CA GLY A 11 8.71 14.68 -2.15
C GLY A 11 7.82 15.72 -1.47
N ARG A 12 6.82 15.25 -0.71
CA ARG A 12 5.84 16.06 0.06
C ARG A 12 4.84 16.92 -0.74
N GLY A 13 4.34 16.45 -1.88
CA GLY A 13 3.10 16.99 -2.44
C GLY A 13 1.89 16.40 -1.71
N GLU A 14 0.97 17.23 -1.18
CA GLU A 14 -0.31 16.80 -0.60
C GLU A 14 -0.92 15.68 -1.43
N VAL A 15 -0.88 14.46 -0.89
CA VAL A 15 -1.57 13.33 -1.46
C VAL A 15 -3.03 13.58 -1.16
N GLY A 16 -3.76 14.16 -2.11
CA GLY A 16 -5.21 14.19 -2.06
C GLY A 16 -5.71 12.78 -1.73
N ASP A 17 -6.51 12.69 -0.68
CA ASP A 17 -7.14 11.48 -0.12
C ASP A 17 -6.18 10.39 0.39
N LEU A 18 -5.25 10.74 1.28
CA LEU A 18 -4.55 9.75 2.12
C LEU A 18 -5.46 9.30 3.27
N LEU A 19 -5.93 8.06 3.22
CA LEU A 19 -6.56 7.41 4.38
C LEU A 19 -5.46 6.91 5.33
N SER A 20 -5.58 7.24 6.61
CA SER A 20 -4.65 6.82 7.65
C SER A 20 -5.41 6.19 8.82
N GLY A 21 -4.91 5.05 9.28
CA GLY A 21 -5.37 4.35 10.47
C GLY A 21 -4.17 3.68 11.14
N HIS A 22 -4.16 3.67 12.47
CA HIS A 22 -3.07 3.10 13.27
C HIS A 22 -3.58 1.88 14.05
N ASP A 23 -2.74 0.86 14.19
CA ASP A 23 -3.02 -0.37 14.96
C ASP A 23 -4.32 -1.09 14.54
N LEU A 24 -4.58 -1.12 13.23
CA LEU A 24 -5.70 -1.89 12.67
C LEU A 24 -5.24 -3.33 12.42
N ASP A 25 -5.99 -4.30 12.95
CA ASP A 25 -5.76 -5.72 12.65
C ASP A 25 -6.16 -6.10 11.22
N ARG A 26 -7.07 -5.33 10.62
CA ARG A 26 -7.62 -5.63 9.29
C ARG A 26 -8.00 -4.36 8.53
N ILE A 27 -7.66 -4.35 7.24
CA ILE A 27 -8.06 -3.33 6.28
C ILE A 27 -8.54 -4.02 5.01
N GLU A 28 -9.74 -3.66 4.55
CA GLU A 28 -10.28 -4.12 3.27
C GLU A 28 -10.45 -2.92 2.34
N VAL A 29 -9.85 -3.01 1.16
CA VAL A 29 -9.90 -1.98 0.14
C VAL A 29 -10.60 -2.54 -1.08
N THR A 30 -11.61 -1.83 -1.58
CA THR A 30 -12.39 -2.21 -2.78
C THR A 30 -12.45 -1.05 -3.77
N CYS A 31 -12.50 -1.36 -5.05
CA CYS A 31 -12.65 -0.37 -6.12
C CYS A 31 -13.57 -0.87 -7.24
N ASP A 32 -14.24 0.07 -7.91
CA ASP A 32 -15.23 -0.22 -8.96
C ASP A 32 -14.63 -0.74 -10.27
N ARG A 33 -13.29 -0.67 -10.40
CA ARG A 33 -12.52 -1.15 -11.54
C ARG A 33 -11.15 -1.67 -11.09
N PRO A 34 -10.50 -2.57 -11.83
CA PRO A 34 -9.16 -3.03 -11.49
C PRO A 34 -8.17 -1.85 -11.39
N LEU A 35 -7.42 -1.80 -10.30
CA LEU A 35 -6.37 -0.81 -10.03
C LEU A 35 -5.07 -1.53 -9.65
N PRO A 36 -3.89 -1.00 -10.03
CA PRO A 36 -2.61 -1.62 -9.72
C PRO A 36 -2.35 -1.61 -8.21
N LEU A 37 -1.95 -2.76 -7.66
CA LEU A 37 -1.58 -2.94 -6.27
C LEU A 37 -0.06 -3.13 -6.14
N GLN A 38 0.55 -2.39 -5.22
CA GLN A 38 1.96 -2.54 -4.85
C GLN A 38 2.07 -2.80 -3.35
N ALA A 39 2.90 -3.75 -2.94
CA ALA A 39 3.25 -4.01 -1.54
C ALA A 39 4.76 -4.22 -1.42
N ASP A 40 5.41 -3.63 -0.40
CA ASP A 40 6.85 -3.73 -0.13
C ASP A 40 7.77 -3.45 -1.34
N GLY A 41 7.30 -2.66 -2.30
CA GLY A 41 8.01 -2.35 -3.54
C GLY A 41 7.65 -3.28 -4.71
N GLU A 42 7.04 -4.43 -4.45
CA GLU A 42 6.63 -5.42 -5.44
C GLU A 42 5.27 -5.08 -6.07
N ASP A 43 5.15 -5.33 -7.38
CA ASP A 43 3.90 -5.22 -8.13
C ASP A 43 3.10 -6.52 -7.98
N LEU A 44 1.86 -6.41 -7.50
CA LEU A 44 0.93 -7.52 -7.30
C LEU A 44 -0.15 -7.57 -8.38
N GLY A 45 -0.08 -6.69 -9.38
CA GLY A 45 -1.01 -6.61 -10.50
C GLY A 45 -2.27 -5.80 -10.19
N ASP A 46 -3.20 -5.80 -11.15
CA ASP A 46 -4.44 -5.05 -11.06
C ASP A 46 -5.51 -5.84 -10.29
N VAL A 47 -6.07 -5.26 -9.22
CA VAL A 47 -7.09 -5.88 -8.37
C VAL A 47 -8.28 -4.96 -8.17
N THR A 48 -9.45 -5.56 -7.89
CA THR A 48 -10.65 -4.83 -7.44
C THR A 48 -10.84 -4.88 -5.93
N LYS A 49 -10.12 -5.79 -5.25
CA LYS A 49 -10.20 -6.02 -3.82
C LYS A 49 -8.84 -6.44 -3.27
N ALA A 50 -8.45 -5.84 -2.15
CA ALA A 50 -7.29 -6.22 -1.37
C ALA A 50 -7.67 -6.31 0.11
N LEU A 51 -7.24 -7.39 0.76
CA LEU A 51 -7.40 -7.60 2.19
C LEU A 51 -6.00 -7.61 2.82
N PHE A 52 -5.79 -6.72 3.78
CA PHE A 52 -4.59 -6.66 4.60
C PHE A 52 -4.96 -7.08 6.01
N GLU A 53 -4.28 -8.10 6.52
CA GLU A 53 -4.48 -8.62 7.88
C GLU A 53 -3.15 -8.66 8.61
N ALA A 54 -3.16 -8.21 9.86
CA ALA A 54 -2.00 -8.24 10.72
C ALA A 54 -1.89 -9.61 11.40
N GLU A 55 -0.85 -10.37 11.07
CA GLU A 55 -0.49 -11.56 11.82
C GLU A 55 0.42 -11.18 13.00
N ARG A 56 -0.10 -11.31 14.22
CA ARG A 56 0.63 -10.88 15.43
C ARG A 56 1.72 -11.89 15.75
N SER A 57 2.93 -11.40 16.00
CA SER A 57 4.11 -12.25 16.26
C SER A 57 4.48 -13.16 15.08
N ALA A 58 4.19 -12.75 13.84
CA ALA A 58 4.46 -13.53 12.64
C ALA A 58 5.94 -13.92 12.48
N VAL A 59 6.86 -13.05 12.91
CA VAL A 59 8.30 -13.24 12.75
C VAL A 59 9.06 -12.83 14.02
N ARG A 60 10.19 -13.50 14.26
CA ARG A 60 11.20 -13.07 15.24
C ARG A 60 12.33 -12.39 14.50
N VAL A 61 12.63 -11.16 14.88
CA VAL A 61 13.70 -10.37 14.26
C VAL A 61 14.86 -10.25 15.25
N LEU A 62 16.09 -10.33 14.75
CA LEU A 62 17.28 -9.98 15.52
C LEU A 62 17.39 -8.45 15.58
N ILE A 63 17.39 -7.90 16.79
CA ILE A 63 17.52 -6.47 17.06
C ILE A 63 18.93 -6.11 17.53
#